data_AF-A0AAD7QER0-F1
#
_entry.id   AF-A0AAD7QER0-F1
#
_cell.length_a   1.000
_cell.length_b   1.000
_cell.length_c   1.000
_cell.angle_alpha   90.00
_cell.angle_beta   90.00
_cell.angle_gamma   90.00
#
_symmetry.space_group_name_H-M   'P 1'
#
loop_
_entity.id
_entity.type
_entity.pdbx_description
1 polymer ?
#
loop_
_entity_poly.entity_id
_entity_poly.type
_entity_poly.pdbx_seq_one_letter_code
_entity_poly.pdbx_strand_id
1 'polypeptide(L)'
;MELISRETIKPLIPTPPHLRTYTLSFFDHISTTNYVPIIFFYTTNIDDPISEISNLLKKSLSQILTQYYPLADKLQWEAHSWSSTLLAIQINFFDSGGMAISVCMSHKIADAVTMTNFVKDWSNICLIPESNSFRQPVLNSAIVFPQGNLPVIKPEAEMRKIKTVTRRYVFDSSKIDALKAMVSSHLQIIPTRVQVVLALLHRCAASAMRSNHPTTLMQLVNLRPRMEPPLPTNSMGNMSWHCCISTADHQPELHDLVSKLKESLEKFTETYVKKFKGEEWFTSIMECLKEIYLMGQTKNLVLYNCSSWCRFGHYEVDFGWGKPIWVTSSISGLKNMFHLIDARDGQGIEAIVSLEEKEMTVFENDEELLAYACSRNTQIA
;
A
#
# COMPACT_ATOMS: atom_id res chain seq x y z
N MET A 1 13.13 19.70 13.79
CA MET A 1 12.13 20.04 12.76
C MET A 1 11.23 21.12 13.32
N GLU A 2 11.14 22.26 12.65
CA GLU A 2 10.29 23.38 13.04
C GLU A 2 9.12 23.51 12.04
N LEU A 3 7.91 23.77 12.54
CA LEU A 3 6.75 23.97 11.68
C LEU A 3 6.71 25.42 11.18
N ILE A 4 6.93 25.62 9.88
CA ILE A 4 6.93 26.96 9.27
C ILE A 4 5.50 27.47 9.00
N SER A 5 4.65 26.65 8.37
CA SER A 5 3.26 27.01 8.11
C SER A 5 2.34 25.79 8.04
N ARG A 6 1.04 26.03 8.23
CA ARG A 6 -0.03 25.04 8.03
C ARG A 6 -1.21 25.71 7.36
N GLU A 7 -1.62 25.19 6.21
CA GLU A 7 -2.66 25.80 5.37
C GLU A 7 -3.62 24.74 4.84
N THR A 8 -4.88 25.12 4.64
CA THR A 8 -5.89 24.28 3.97
C THR A 8 -5.97 24.69 2.52
N ILE A 9 -5.59 23.79 1.61
CA ILE A 9 -5.64 24.02 0.17
C ILE A 9 -6.99 23.54 -0.36
N LYS A 10 -7.71 24.43 -1.05
CA LYS A 10 -9.01 24.14 -1.67
C LYS A 10 -8.82 23.83 -3.16
N PRO A 11 -9.75 23.09 -3.79
CA PRO A 11 -9.78 22.94 -5.23
C PRO A 11 -9.82 24.31 -5.94
N LEU A 12 -9.10 24.45 -7.05
CA LEU A 12 -9.06 25.67 -7.86
C LEU A 12 -10.47 26.06 -8.36
N ILE A 13 -11.19 25.06 -8.86
CA ILE A 13 -12.60 25.16 -9.22
C ILE A 13 -13.42 24.48 -8.12
N PRO A 14 -14.38 25.18 -7.48
CA PRO A 14 -15.23 24.59 -6.45
C PRO A 14 -16.02 23.38 -6.96
N THR A 15 -16.11 22.33 -6.14
CA THR A 15 -16.86 21.10 -6.47
C THR A 15 -18.34 21.42 -6.73
N PRO A 16 -18.88 21.09 -7.92
CA PRO A 16 -20.30 21.27 -8.24
C PRO A 16 -21.20 20.59 -7.22
N PRO A 17 -22.39 21.15 -6.89
CA PRO A 17 -23.27 20.60 -5.85
C PRO A 17 -23.59 19.11 -6.00
N HIS A 18 -23.80 18.63 -7.23
CA HIS A 18 -24.11 17.23 -7.52
C HIS A 18 -22.92 16.27 -7.35
N LEU A 19 -21.70 16.79 -7.21
CA LEU A 19 -20.47 16.01 -6.97
C LEU A 19 -19.96 16.14 -5.53
N ARG A 20 -20.63 16.92 -4.66
CA ARG A 20 -20.17 17.11 -3.27
C ARG A 20 -20.22 15.86 -2.42
N THR A 21 -21.01 14.87 -2.83
CA THR A 21 -21.09 13.59 -2.13
C THR A 21 -20.33 12.54 -2.92
N TYR A 22 -19.29 11.97 -2.32
CA TYR A 22 -18.64 10.77 -2.84
C TYR A 22 -19.20 9.53 -2.14
N THR A 23 -19.88 8.68 -2.91
CA THR A 23 -20.41 7.41 -2.39
C THR A 23 -19.28 6.40 -2.28
N LEU A 24 -19.11 5.80 -1.10
CA LEU A 24 -18.13 4.75 -0.87
C LEU A 24 -18.57 3.46 -1.56
N SER A 25 -17.62 2.76 -2.18
CA SER A 25 -17.85 1.41 -2.70
C SER A 25 -17.86 0.36 -1.58
N PHE A 26 -18.27 -0.86 -1.93
CA PHE A 26 -18.13 -2.04 -1.05
C PHE A 26 -16.73 -2.13 -0.42
N PHE A 27 -15.67 -2.02 -1.24
CA PHE A 27 -14.29 -2.17 -0.77
C PHE A 27 -13.86 -1.00 0.12
N ASP A 28 -14.32 0.20 -0.16
CA ASP A 28 -14.13 1.37 0.70
C ASP A 28 -14.81 1.15 2.07
N HIS A 29 -16.00 0.56 2.08
CA HIS A 29 -16.74 0.26 3.31
C HIS A 29 -16.06 -0.76 4.22
N ILE A 30 -15.41 -1.77 3.67
CA ILE A 30 -14.67 -2.76 4.47
C ILE A 30 -13.23 -2.35 4.78
N SER A 31 -12.73 -1.31 4.10
CA SER A 31 -11.40 -0.77 4.36
C SER A 31 -11.32 -0.10 5.72
N THR A 32 -10.15 -0.22 6.34
CA THR A 32 -9.81 0.35 7.63
C THR A 32 -9.83 1.88 7.59
N THR A 33 -10.02 2.51 8.75
CA THR A 33 -10.06 3.98 8.90
C THR A 33 -8.70 4.59 9.23
N ASN A 34 -7.62 3.82 9.09
CA ASN A 34 -6.27 4.32 9.28
C ASN A 34 -5.84 5.23 8.11
N TYR A 35 -4.76 5.94 8.34
CA TYR A 35 -4.09 6.74 7.34
C TYR A 35 -2.86 6.02 6.83
N VAL A 36 -2.62 6.13 5.53
CA VAL A 36 -1.50 5.50 4.86
C VAL A 36 -0.55 6.58 4.35
N PRO A 37 0.68 6.67 4.90
CA PRO A 37 1.68 7.60 4.45
C PRO A 37 2.56 7.02 3.33
N ILE A 38 3.01 7.88 2.43
CA ILE A 38 4.15 7.66 1.53
C ILE A 38 5.05 8.88 1.57
N ILE A 39 6.36 8.68 1.58
CA ILE A 39 7.36 9.72 1.74
C ILE A 39 8.33 9.65 0.56
N PHE A 40 8.52 10.78 -0.12
CA PHE A 40 9.43 10.95 -1.25
C PHE A 40 10.56 11.87 -0.83
N PHE A 41 11.80 11.40 -0.91
CA PHE A 41 13.00 12.20 -0.66
C PHE A 41 13.63 12.61 -1.98
N TYR A 42 14.05 13.87 -2.08
CA TYR A 42 14.67 14.47 -3.26
C TYR A 42 16.02 15.08 -2.88
N THR A 43 17.02 14.91 -3.74
CA THR A 43 18.14 15.84 -3.81
C THR A 43 17.64 17.09 -4.47
N THR A 44 17.79 18.24 -3.82
CA THR A 44 17.50 19.52 -4.44
C THR A 44 18.79 20.35 -4.44
N ASN A 45 19.17 20.91 -5.59
CA ASN A 45 20.07 22.06 -5.60
C ASN A 45 19.13 23.25 -5.42
N ILE A 46 18.84 23.62 -4.18
CA ILE A 46 17.90 24.71 -3.88
C ILE A 46 18.61 26.03 -4.18
N ASP A 47 18.68 26.39 -5.46
CA ASP A 47 18.90 27.77 -5.87
C ASP A 47 17.58 28.57 -5.76
N ASP A 48 16.43 27.89 -5.88
CA ASP A 48 15.10 28.48 -5.80
C ASP A 48 14.66 28.73 -4.34
N PRO A 49 14.12 29.91 -4.01
CA PRO A 49 13.60 30.18 -2.67
C PRO A 49 12.54 29.17 -2.22
N ILE A 50 12.60 28.72 -0.95
CA ILE A 50 11.58 27.82 -0.33
C ILE A 50 10.15 28.32 -0.56
N SER A 51 9.95 29.63 -0.56
CA SER A 51 8.66 30.26 -0.83
C SER A 51 8.13 29.98 -2.24
N GLU A 52 9.01 29.92 -3.25
CA GLU A 52 8.62 29.66 -4.63
C GLU A 52 8.22 28.19 -4.82
N ILE A 53 9.03 27.27 -4.27
CA ILE A 53 8.72 25.83 -4.21
C ILE A 53 7.36 25.61 -3.52
N SER A 54 7.16 26.22 -2.35
CA SER A 54 5.92 26.12 -1.60
C SER A 54 4.71 26.64 -2.39
N ASN A 55 4.84 27.80 -3.04
CA ASN A 55 3.78 28.39 -3.85
C ASN A 55 3.43 27.54 -5.08
N LEU A 56 4.44 26.99 -5.76
CA LEU A 56 4.25 26.10 -6.91
C LEU A 56 3.49 24.82 -6.50
N LEU A 57 3.92 24.19 -5.40
CA LEU A 57 3.28 22.98 -4.87
C LEU A 57 1.83 23.25 -4.42
N LYS A 58 1.56 24.39 -3.76
CA LYS A 58 0.20 24.78 -3.37
C LYS A 58 -0.70 25.04 -4.57
N LYS A 59 -0.21 25.74 -5.59
CA LYS A 59 -0.98 26.05 -6.82
C LYS A 59 -1.32 24.78 -7.58
N SER A 60 -0.34 23.92 -7.82
CA SER A 60 -0.56 22.63 -8.49
C SER A 60 -1.45 21.70 -7.68
N LEU A 61 -1.34 21.71 -6.34
CA LEU A 61 -2.23 20.95 -5.46
C LEU A 61 -3.68 21.43 -5.56
N SER A 62 -3.91 22.74 -5.56
CA SER A 62 -5.24 23.31 -5.76
C SER A 62 -5.85 22.89 -7.10
N GLN A 63 -5.05 22.86 -8.16
CA GLN A 63 -5.48 22.44 -9.49
C GLN A 63 -5.80 20.94 -9.58
N ILE A 64 -4.96 20.05 -9.03
CA ILE A 64 -5.24 18.60 -9.05
C ILE A 64 -6.45 18.23 -8.19
N LEU A 65 -6.70 18.95 -7.09
CA LEU A 65 -7.86 18.73 -6.22
C LEU A 65 -9.20 19.05 -6.91
N THR A 66 -9.21 19.79 -8.02
CA THR A 66 -10.43 19.90 -8.83
C THR A 66 -10.81 18.57 -9.49
N GLN A 67 -9.84 17.75 -9.87
CA GLN A 67 -10.08 16.43 -10.46
C GLN A 67 -10.28 15.37 -9.38
N TYR A 68 -9.49 15.44 -8.31
CA TYR A 68 -9.58 14.57 -7.14
C TYR A 68 -10.41 15.22 -6.02
N TYR A 69 -11.57 15.78 -6.36
CA TYR A 69 -12.40 16.54 -5.43
C TYR A 69 -12.78 15.81 -4.13
N PRO A 70 -12.94 14.46 -4.07
CA PRO A 70 -13.22 13.82 -2.79
C PRO A 70 -12.10 14.00 -1.76
N LEU A 71 -10.85 14.15 -2.20
CA LEU A 71 -9.69 14.33 -1.32
C LEU A 71 -9.67 15.70 -0.61
N ALA A 72 -10.40 16.68 -1.14
CA ALA A 72 -10.48 18.03 -0.57
C ALA A 72 -11.56 18.17 0.51
N ASP A 73 -12.38 17.13 0.72
CA ASP A 73 -13.49 17.15 1.67
C ASP A 73 -13.14 16.40 2.97
N LYS A 74 -14.13 16.27 3.85
CA LYS A 74 -14.03 15.57 5.13
C LYS A 74 -14.93 14.33 5.17
N LEU A 75 -14.52 13.33 5.94
CA LEU A 75 -15.40 12.21 6.31
C LEU A 75 -16.59 12.73 7.13
N GLN A 76 -17.79 12.32 6.74
CA GLN A 76 -19.06 12.76 7.32
C GLN A 76 -19.37 12.10 8.68
N TRP A 77 -18.65 11.03 9.04
CA TRP A 77 -18.81 10.37 10.34
C TRP A 77 -17.63 10.69 11.25
N GLU A 78 -17.90 11.49 12.29
CA GLU A 78 -16.94 11.91 13.30
C GLU A 78 -16.72 10.84 14.38
N ALA A 79 -15.46 10.61 14.74
CA ALA A 79 -15.09 10.14 16.08
C ALA A 79 -14.09 11.12 16.74
N HIS A 80 -13.18 11.74 15.98
CA HIS A 80 -12.21 12.73 16.48
C HIS A 80 -11.94 13.84 15.44
N SER A 81 -11.73 15.09 15.87
CA SER A 81 -11.69 16.27 14.99
C SER A 81 -10.53 16.31 13.96
N TRP A 82 -9.45 15.54 14.17
CA TRP A 82 -8.35 15.39 13.20
C TRP A 82 -8.53 14.21 12.25
N SER A 83 -9.41 13.25 12.56
CA SER A 83 -9.63 12.02 11.77
C SER A 83 -10.62 12.20 10.62
N SER A 84 -11.07 13.43 10.34
CA SER A 84 -12.02 13.70 9.25
C SER A 84 -11.33 14.13 7.97
N THR A 85 -10.07 14.59 8.01
CA THR A 85 -9.33 15.00 6.80
C THR A 85 -9.01 13.78 5.94
N LEU A 86 -9.23 13.84 4.63
CA LEU A 86 -9.00 12.69 3.74
C LEU A 86 -7.58 12.62 3.16
N LEU A 87 -6.91 13.77 3.07
CA LEU A 87 -5.56 13.93 2.54
C LEU A 87 -4.79 14.97 3.37
N ALA A 88 -3.60 14.61 3.81
CA ALA A 88 -2.63 15.53 4.40
C ALA A 88 -1.30 15.44 3.66
N ILE A 89 -0.66 16.58 3.44
CA ILE A 89 0.64 16.70 2.78
C ILE A 89 1.57 17.49 3.69
N GLN A 90 2.80 17.01 3.86
CA GLN A 90 3.85 17.70 4.60
C GLN A 90 5.10 17.78 3.74
N ILE A 91 5.68 18.97 3.65
CA ILE A 91 6.93 19.22 2.93
C ILE A 91 7.97 19.62 3.97
N ASN A 92 9.13 18.97 3.95
CA ASN A 92 10.25 19.24 4.84
C ASN A 92 11.48 19.59 4.02
N PHE A 93 12.17 20.66 4.42
CA PHE A 93 13.44 21.07 3.84
C PHE A 93 14.57 20.73 4.82
N PHE A 94 15.69 20.26 4.30
CA PHE A 94 16.86 19.88 5.08
C PHE A 94 17.99 20.90 4.86
N ASP A 95 18.77 21.19 5.90
CA ASP A 95 19.91 22.11 5.82
C ASP A 95 20.95 21.72 4.77
N SER A 96 21.02 20.42 4.43
CA SER A 96 21.85 19.89 3.34
C SER A 96 21.34 20.24 1.94
N GLY A 97 20.27 21.02 1.83
CA GLY A 97 19.57 21.30 0.58
C GLY A 97 18.66 20.18 0.11
N GLY A 98 18.38 19.14 0.91
CA GLY A 98 17.42 18.08 0.53
C GLY A 98 15.97 18.47 0.78
N MET A 99 15.03 17.73 0.21
CA MET A 99 13.59 17.89 0.47
C MET A 99 12.89 16.54 0.67
N ALA A 100 11.90 16.49 1.58
CA ALA A 100 10.98 15.36 1.71
C ALA A 100 9.53 15.81 1.54
N ILE A 101 8.79 15.16 0.64
CA ILE A 101 7.35 15.33 0.45
C ILE A 101 6.66 14.08 1.01
N SER A 102 5.88 14.26 2.06
CA SER A 102 5.05 13.21 2.67
C SER A 102 3.60 13.40 2.28
N VAL A 103 2.96 12.34 1.80
CA VAL A 103 1.54 12.32 1.45
C VAL A 103 0.86 11.26 2.32
N CYS A 104 -0.19 11.65 3.02
CA CYS A 104 -0.91 10.79 3.95
C CYS A 104 -2.39 10.79 3.58
N MET A 105 -2.92 9.63 3.21
CA MET A 105 -4.27 9.49 2.67
C MET A 105 -5.11 8.54 3.53
N SER A 106 -6.39 8.86 3.71
CA SER A 106 -7.31 7.96 4.42
C SER A 106 -7.49 6.67 3.61
N HIS A 107 -7.19 5.52 4.22
CA HIS A 107 -7.38 4.21 3.58
C HIS A 107 -8.87 3.92 3.31
N LYS A 108 -9.77 4.74 3.87
CA LYS A 108 -11.22 4.59 3.65
C LYS A 108 -11.65 4.85 2.21
N ILE A 109 -10.89 5.67 1.49
CA ILE A 109 -11.27 6.13 0.14
C ILE A 109 -10.21 5.83 -0.94
N ALA A 110 -9.08 5.25 -0.54
CA ALA A 110 -7.96 5.07 -1.44
C ALA A 110 -7.07 3.90 -1.02
N ASP A 111 -6.78 3.04 -2.00
CA ASP A 111 -5.67 2.12 -1.93
C ASP A 111 -4.37 2.76 -2.44
N ALA A 112 -3.28 2.00 -2.37
CA ALA A 112 -1.96 2.45 -2.81
C ALA A 112 -1.89 2.83 -4.30
N VAL A 113 -2.71 2.21 -5.15
CA VAL A 113 -2.78 2.56 -6.58
C VAL A 113 -3.40 3.94 -6.74
N THR A 114 -4.52 4.20 -6.05
CA THR A 114 -5.19 5.51 -6.02
C THR A 114 -4.23 6.59 -5.52
N MET A 115 -3.56 6.34 -4.39
CA MET A 115 -2.59 7.29 -3.84
C MET A 115 -1.44 7.57 -4.81
N THR A 116 -0.90 6.54 -5.47
CA THR A 116 0.21 6.72 -6.43
C THR A 116 -0.22 7.49 -7.66
N ASN A 117 -1.41 7.20 -8.21
CA ASN A 117 -1.94 7.94 -9.34
C ASN A 117 -2.14 9.42 -8.98
N PHE A 118 -2.72 9.71 -7.80
CA PHE A 118 -2.88 11.08 -7.33
C PHE A 118 -1.54 11.82 -7.28
N VAL A 119 -0.51 11.24 -6.68
CA VAL A 119 0.80 11.91 -6.56
C VAL A 119 1.47 12.09 -7.92
N LYS A 120 1.37 11.11 -8.82
CA LYS A 120 1.89 11.23 -10.19
C LYS A 120 1.18 12.32 -10.97
N ASP A 121 -0.15 12.36 -10.94
CA ASP A 121 -0.94 13.38 -11.62
C ASP A 121 -0.67 14.78 -11.03
N TRP A 122 -0.54 14.88 -9.70
CA TRP A 122 -0.14 16.11 -9.03
C TRP A 122 1.24 16.59 -9.50
N SER A 123 2.22 15.69 -9.56
CA SER A 123 3.58 16.02 -10.05
C SER A 123 3.59 16.46 -11.51
N ASN A 124 2.76 15.84 -12.36
CA ASN A 124 2.61 16.22 -13.77
C ASN A 124 1.98 17.62 -13.93
N ILE A 125 0.99 17.97 -13.10
CA ILE A 125 0.39 19.33 -13.09
C ILE A 125 1.41 20.36 -12.61
N CYS A 126 2.28 20.01 -11.66
CA CYS A 126 3.36 20.86 -11.20
C CYS A 126 4.37 21.15 -12.33
N LEU A 127 4.71 20.14 -13.13
CA LEU A 127 5.61 20.24 -14.28
C LEU A 127 5.03 21.02 -15.47
N ILE A 128 3.77 20.76 -15.82
CA ILE A 128 3.16 21.29 -17.05
C ILE A 128 1.77 21.89 -16.73
N PRO A 129 1.71 23.07 -16.06
CA PRO A 129 0.45 23.61 -15.53
C PRO A 129 -0.62 23.89 -16.60
N GLU A 130 -0.20 24.16 -17.84
CA GLU A 130 -1.06 24.54 -18.97
C GLU A 130 -1.53 23.36 -19.83
N SER A 131 -1.08 22.13 -19.55
CA SER A 131 -1.53 20.98 -20.32
C SER A 131 -3.00 20.67 -20.02
N ASN A 132 -3.85 20.58 -21.05
CA ASN A 132 -5.21 20.08 -20.89
C ASN A 132 -5.31 18.56 -21.09
N SER A 133 -4.18 17.85 -21.21
CA SER A 133 -4.13 16.42 -21.56
C SER A 133 -4.15 15.47 -20.35
N PHE A 134 -4.59 15.92 -19.18
CA PHE A 134 -4.55 15.10 -17.96
C PHE A 134 -5.64 14.03 -17.96
N ARG A 135 -5.25 12.80 -17.64
CA ARG A 135 -6.17 11.68 -17.48
C ARG A 135 -6.91 11.85 -16.15
N GLN A 136 -8.19 12.23 -16.21
CA GLN A 136 -9.02 12.40 -15.02
C GLN A 136 -9.19 11.08 -14.26
N PRO A 137 -9.27 11.09 -12.90
CA PRO A 137 -9.58 9.89 -12.15
C PRO A 137 -11.00 9.39 -12.46
N VAL A 138 -11.16 8.07 -12.53
CA VAL A 138 -12.48 7.46 -12.72
C VAL A 138 -13.13 7.25 -11.34
N LEU A 139 -14.21 7.98 -11.09
CA LEU A 139 -14.91 8.06 -9.80
C LEU A 139 -16.24 7.26 -9.80
N ASN A 140 -16.20 6.02 -10.26
CA ASN A 140 -17.38 5.15 -10.38
C ASN A 140 -17.29 3.87 -9.53
N SER A 141 -16.38 3.81 -8.55
CA SER A 141 -16.15 2.63 -7.72
C SER A 141 -17.44 2.11 -7.07
N ALA A 142 -18.30 2.99 -6.57
CA ALA A 142 -19.60 2.61 -5.98
C ALA A 142 -20.65 2.15 -7.01
N ILE A 143 -20.46 2.45 -8.29
CA ILE A 143 -21.30 1.90 -9.37
C ILE A 143 -20.83 0.48 -9.70
N VAL A 144 -19.52 0.28 -9.77
CA VAL A 144 -18.92 -1.03 -10.07
C VAL A 144 -19.09 -2.00 -8.90
N PHE A 145 -18.93 -1.51 -7.67
CA PHE A 145 -19.02 -2.29 -6.43
C PHE A 145 -19.94 -1.57 -5.44
N PRO A 146 -21.27 -1.66 -5.62
CA PRO A 146 -22.22 -0.97 -4.76
C PRO A 146 -22.19 -1.53 -3.33
N GLN A 147 -22.36 -0.68 -2.32
CA GLN A 147 -22.35 -1.10 -0.91
C GLN A 147 -23.35 -2.23 -0.60
N GLY A 148 -24.51 -2.25 -1.26
CA GLY A 148 -25.60 -3.16 -0.95
C GLY A 148 -26.15 -2.94 0.47
N ASN A 149 -26.58 -4.01 1.14
CA ASN A 149 -27.17 -3.97 2.49
C ASN A 149 -26.13 -4.12 3.61
N LEU A 150 -24.85 -3.81 3.36
CA LEU A 150 -23.83 -3.99 4.40
C LEU A 150 -24.09 -3.08 5.58
N PRO A 151 -24.00 -3.60 6.81
CA PRO A 151 -23.93 -2.72 7.97
C PRO A 151 -22.73 -1.80 7.78
N VAL A 152 -22.90 -0.52 8.13
CA VAL A 152 -21.77 0.39 8.23
C VAL A 152 -20.84 -0.20 9.28
N ILE A 153 -19.73 -0.81 8.84
CA ILE A 153 -18.75 -1.39 9.75
C ILE A 153 -18.19 -0.24 10.55
N LYS A 154 -18.57 -0.20 11.82
CA LYS A 154 -18.07 0.82 12.71
C LYS A 154 -16.58 0.59 12.96
N PRO A 155 -15.72 1.64 12.94
CA PRO A 155 -14.32 1.52 13.33
C PRO A 155 -14.26 1.40 14.85
N GLU A 156 -14.79 0.30 15.39
CA GLU A 156 -14.91 0.07 16.83
C GLU A 156 -13.94 -1.00 17.34
N ALA A 157 -13.16 -1.64 16.46
CA ALA A 157 -11.90 -2.20 16.90
C ALA A 157 -10.85 -1.12 16.75
N GLU A 158 -10.60 -0.34 17.81
CA GLU A 158 -9.25 0.18 18.00
C GLU A 158 -8.32 -0.99 17.72
N MET A 159 -7.53 -0.90 16.64
CA MET A 159 -6.43 -1.83 16.45
C MET A 159 -5.62 -1.69 17.73
N ARG A 160 -5.72 -2.68 18.63
CA ARG A 160 -4.96 -2.69 19.88
C ARG A 160 -3.54 -2.40 19.44
N LYS A 161 -2.99 -1.26 19.86
CA LYS A 161 -1.61 -0.89 19.54
C LYS A 161 -0.73 -1.95 20.19
N ILE A 162 -0.41 -2.99 19.44
CA ILE A 162 0.54 -4.00 19.87
C ILE A 162 1.90 -3.34 19.72
N LYS A 163 2.69 -3.37 20.81
CA LYS A 163 4.07 -2.91 20.77
C LYS A 163 4.83 -3.78 19.78
N THR A 164 5.10 -3.21 18.61
CA THR A 164 5.79 -3.86 17.49
C THR A 164 7.06 -3.10 17.20
N VAL A 165 8.03 -3.80 16.63
CA VAL A 165 9.27 -3.25 16.13
C VAL A 165 9.22 -3.33 14.62
N THR A 166 9.43 -2.19 13.96
CA THR A 166 9.49 -2.10 12.51
C THR A 166 10.95 -1.99 12.07
N ARG A 167 11.33 -2.79 11.07
CA ARG A 167 12.67 -2.82 10.46
C ARG A 167 12.57 -2.81 8.94
N ARG A 168 13.63 -2.35 8.30
CA ARG A 168 13.72 -2.25 6.85
C ARG A 168 14.83 -3.15 6.31
N TYR A 169 14.47 -3.99 5.36
CA TYR A 169 15.35 -4.96 4.73
C TYR A 169 15.42 -4.67 3.23
N VAL A 170 16.62 -4.50 2.71
CA VAL A 170 16.84 -4.21 1.28
C VAL A 170 17.26 -5.49 0.58
N PHE A 171 16.47 -5.90 -0.40
CA PHE A 171 16.75 -7.00 -1.32
C PHE A 171 17.23 -6.42 -2.65
N ASP A 172 18.54 -6.47 -2.87
CA ASP A 172 19.13 -6.02 -4.14
C ASP A 172 18.70 -6.94 -5.29
N SER A 173 18.70 -6.40 -6.50
CA SER A 173 18.29 -7.13 -7.72
C SER A 173 19.03 -8.45 -7.91
N SER A 174 20.34 -8.47 -7.67
CA SER A 174 21.16 -9.69 -7.77
C SER A 174 20.76 -10.77 -6.76
N LYS A 175 20.34 -10.39 -5.55
CA LYS A 175 19.87 -11.33 -4.51
C LYS A 175 18.50 -11.89 -4.86
N ILE A 176 17.60 -11.07 -5.40
CA ILE A 176 16.31 -11.50 -5.92
C ILE A 176 16.50 -12.47 -7.10
N ASP A 177 17.41 -12.18 -8.02
CA ASP A 177 17.68 -13.06 -9.16
C ASP A 177 18.24 -14.41 -8.71
N ALA A 178 19.11 -14.42 -7.69
CA ALA A 178 19.58 -15.66 -7.08
C ALA A 178 18.43 -16.48 -6.46
N LEU A 179 17.50 -15.84 -5.74
CA LEU A 179 16.29 -16.50 -5.21
C LEU A 179 15.41 -17.09 -6.33
N LYS A 180 15.17 -16.30 -7.39
CA LYS A 180 14.37 -16.75 -8.53
C LYS A 180 15.02 -17.94 -9.23
N ALA A 181 16.33 -17.89 -9.47
CA ALA A 181 17.08 -18.99 -10.08
C ALA A 181 17.02 -20.28 -9.24
N MET A 182 17.19 -20.17 -7.92
CA MET A 182 17.09 -21.31 -7.01
C MET A 182 15.71 -21.97 -7.12
N VAL A 183 14.63 -21.18 -7.03
CA VAL A 183 13.26 -21.72 -7.14
C VAL A 183 12.97 -22.30 -8.52
N SER A 184 13.40 -21.62 -9.59
CA SER A 184 13.22 -22.10 -10.96
C SER A 184 13.92 -23.44 -11.22
N SER A 185 15.07 -23.68 -10.61
CA SER A 185 15.79 -24.95 -10.76
C SER A 185 15.03 -26.15 -10.15
N HIS A 186 14.21 -25.92 -9.11
CA HIS A 186 13.44 -26.96 -8.44
C HIS A 186 12.08 -27.21 -9.10
N LEU A 187 11.39 -26.14 -9.50
CA LEU A 187 9.98 -26.21 -9.91
C LEU A 187 9.73 -26.03 -11.40
N GLN A 188 10.75 -25.71 -12.20
CA GLN A 188 10.60 -25.34 -13.61
C GLN A 188 9.58 -24.21 -13.87
N ILE A 189 9.30 -23.39 -12.85
CA ILE A 189 8.48 -22.17 -12.96
C ILE A 189 9.35 -20.92 -12.95
N ILE A 190 8.83 -19.82 -13.50
CA ILE A 190 9.44 -18.49 -13.38
C ILE A 190 8.69 -17.72 -12.30
N PRO A 191 9.23 -17.60 -11.08
CA PRO A 191 8.57 -16.86 -10.03
C PRO A 191 8.79 -15.34 -10.19
N THR A 192 7.85 -14.56 -9.67
CA THR A 192 8.01 -13.10 -9.60
C THR A 192 8.91 -12.69 -8.44
N ARG A 193 9.50 -11.49 -8.51
CA ARG A 193 10.30 -10.94 -7.40
C ARG A 193 9.53 -10.82 -6.08
N VAL A 194 8.24 -10.47 -6.15
CA VAL A 194 7.38 -10.35 -4.97
C VAL A 194 7.14 -11.73 -4.36
N GLN A 195 6.91 -12.76 -5.17
CA GLN A 195 6.69 -14.12 -4.66
C GLN A 195 7.90 -14.65 -3.89
N VAL A 196 9.12 -14.53 -4.43
CA VAL A 196 10.31 -15.07 -3.75
C VAL A 196 10.66 -14.30 -2.48
N VAL A 197 10.56 -12.96 -2.50
CA VAL A 197 10.80 -12.12 -1.31
C VAL A 197 9.75 -12.40 -0.24
N LEU A 198 8.48 -12.43 -0.62
CA LEU A 198 7.39 -12.65 0.32
C LEU A 198 7.43 -14.05 0.93
N ALA A 199 7.73 -15.07 0.15
CA ALA A 199 7.91 -16.43 0.64
C ALA A 199 9.04 -16.51 1.68
N LEU A 200 10.19 -15.88 1.39
CA LEU A 200 11.33 -15.86 2.30
C LEU A 200 11.00 -15.13 3.61
N LEU A 201 10.38 -13.94 3.51
CA LEU A 201 9.95 -13.17 4.69
C LEU A 201 8.97 -13.97 5.56
N HIS A 202 7.97 -14.61 4.95
CA HIS A 202 7.01 -15.44 5.68
C HIS A 202 7.68 -16.63 6.37
N ARG A 203 8.58 -17.34 5.68
CA ARG A 203 9.34 -18.47 6.23
C ARG A 203 10.19 -18.06 7.43
N CYS A 204 11.00 -17.01 7.26
CA CYS A 204 11.87 -16.51 8.34
C CYS A 204 11.05 -16.01 9.54
N ALA A 205 9.93 -15.31 9.30
CA ALA A 205 9.07 -14.83 10.39
C ALA A 205 8.36 -15.98 11.13
N ALA A 206 7.85 -16.97 10.39
CA ALA A 206 7.25 -18.17 10.96
C ALA A 206 8.28 -18.96 11.82
N SER A 207 9.53 -19.06 11.36
CA SER A 207 10.64 -19.63 12.13
C SER A 207 10.94 -18.85 13.40
N ALA A 208 11.03 -17.52 13.29
CA ALA A 208 11.34 -16.63 14.42
C ALA A 208 10.32 -16.71 15.56
N MET A 209 9.05 -17.03 15.25
CA MET A 209 8.00 -17.20 16.25
C MET A 209 8.21 -18.41 17.18
N ARG A 210 8.98 -19.42 16.74
CA ARG A 210 9.29 -20.64 17.52
C ARG A 210 8.05 -21.31 18.12
N SER A 211 6.97 -21.37 17.35
CA SER A 211 5.71 -22.02 17.73
C SER A 211 5.35 -23.12 16.76
N ASN A 212 4.66 -24.16 17.23
CA ASN A 212 4.07 -25.20 16.38
C ASN A 212 2.68 -24.78 15.87
N HIS A 213 2.39 -23.48 15.83
CA HIS A 213 1.12 -22.99 15.34
C HIS A 213 1.15 -22.92 13.82
N PRO A 214 0.08 -23.36 13.12
CA PRO A 214 -0.05 -23.11 11.71
C PRO A 214 0.02 -21.61 11.42
N THR A 215 0.55 -21.27 10.26
CA THR A 215 0.64 -19.88 9.81
C THR A 215 -0.13 -19.69 8.51
N THR A 216 -0.74 -18.52 8.35
CA THR A 216 -1.35 -18.09 7.09
C THR A 216 -0.78 -16.75 6.68
N LEU A 217 -0.33 -16.66 5.44
CA LEU A 217 0.07 -15.42 4.81
C LEU A 217 -1.08 -14.90 3.94
N MET A 218 -1.51 -13.67 4.22
CA MET A 218 -2.55 -12.94 3.49
C MET A 218 -1.91 -11.81 2.67
N GLN A 219 -1.89 -11.96 1.35
CA GLN A 219 -1.38 -10.95 0.42
C GLN A 219 -2.52 -10.13 -0.18
N LEU A 220 -2.47 -8.80 -0.04
CA LEU A 220 -3.35 -7.87 -0.76
C LEU A 220 -2.94 -7.77 -2.24
N VAL A 221 -3.88 -8.00 -3.15
CA VAL A 221 -3.66 -7.95 -4.61
C VAL A 221 -4.59 -6.95 -5.28
N ASN A 222 -4.07 -6.23 -6.27
CA ASN A 222 -4.82 -5.23 -7.05
C ASN A 222 -5.88 -5.91 -7.94
N LEU A 223 -7.15 -5.58 -7.76
CA LEU A 223 -8.26 -6.11 -8.57
C LEU A 223 -8.31 -5.50 -9.96
N ARG A 224 -7.86 -4.25 -10.15
CA ARG A 224 -8.02 -3.52 -11.43
C ARG A 224 -7.59 -4.32 -12.67
N PRO A 225 -6.36 -4.88 -12.75
CA PRO A 225 -5.93 -5.64 -13.92
C PRO A 225 -6.51 -7.07 -13.99
N ARG A 226 -7.18 -7.53 -12.94
CA ARG A 226 -7.66 -8.92 -12.81
C ARG A 226 -9.13 -9.07 -13.19
N MET A 227 -9.92 -8.00 -13.02
CA MET A 227 -11.32 -7.98 -13.44
C MET A 227 -11.44 -8.28 -14.95
N GLU A 228 -12.61 -8.78 -15.36
CA GLU A 228 -12.91 -9.09 -16.75
C GLU A 228 -14.24 -8.42 -17.15
N PRO A 229 -14.19 -7.33 -17.94
CA PRO A 229 -12.99 -6.67 -18.47
C PRO A 229 -12.15 -5.96 -17.37
N PRO A 230 -10.84 -5.71 -17.61
CA PRO A 230 -10.01 -4.99 -16.65
C PRO A 230 -10.57 -3.60 -16.34
N LEU A 231 -10.50 -3.19 -15.06
CA LEU A 231 -10.91 -1.85 -14.66
C LEU A 231 -9.86 -0.82 -15.12
N PRO A 232 -10.27 0.44 -15.37
CA PRO A 232 -9.33 1.51 -15.65
C PRO A 232 -8.26 1.64 -14.56
N THR A 233 -7.00 1.75 -14.98
CA THR A 233 -5.87 1.91 -14.06
C THR A 233 -5.96 3.15 -13.16
N ASN A 234 -6.71 4.17 -13.58
CA ASN A 234 -7.00 5.42 -12.89
C ASN A 234 -8.33 5.41 -12.13
N SER A 235 -8.97 4.25 -11.93
CA SER A 235 -10.13 4.15 -11.05
C SER A 235 -9.73 4.44 -9.60
N MET A 236 -10.37 5.45 -9.01
CA MET A 236 -10.16 5.86 -7.63
C MET A 236 -11.01 5.03 -6.67
N GLY A 237 -10.45 4.72 -5.50
CA GLY A 237 -11.09 3.91 -4.46
C GLY A 237 -10.26 2.69 -4.11
N ASN A 238 -10.73 1.92 -3.13
CA ASN A 238 -10.15 0.63 -2.80
C ASN A 238 -10.60 -0.43 -3.80
N MET A 239 -9.65 -1.09 -4.46
CA MET A 239 -9.94 -2.21 -5.37
C MET A 239 -8.88 -3.29 -5.17
N SER A 240 -8.88 -3.89 -3.98
CA SER A 240 -7.95 -4.94 -3.61
C SER A 240 -8.65 -6.07 -2.86
N TRP A 241 -8.07 -7.27 -2.92
CA TRP A 241 -8.54 -8.43 -2.17
C TRP A 241 -7.38 -9.26 -1.63
N HIS A 242 -7.66 -10.17 -0.70
CA HIS A 242 -6.67 -11.06 -0.11
C HIS A 242 -6.53 -12.36 -0.91
N CYS A 243 -5.29 -12.72 -1.25
CA CYS A 243 -4.89 -14.08 -1.59
C CYS A 243 -4.21 -14.70 -0.36
N CYS A 244 -4.63 -15.89 0.03
CA CYS A 244 -4.14 -16.55 1.24
C CYS A 244 -3.37 -17.82 0.90
N ILE A 245 -2.28 -18.08 1.62
CA ILE A 245 -1.62 -19.39 1.68
C ILE A 245 -1.46 -19.82 3.14
N SER A 246 -1.75 -21.08 3.42
CA SER A 246 -1.59 -21.64 4.76
C SER A 246 -0.50 -22.71 4.77
N THR A 247 0.24 -22.76 5.87
CA THR A 247 1.29 -23.74 6.10
C THR A 247 1.04 -24.44 7.43
N ALA A 248 1.08 -25.77 7.39
CA ALA A 248 0.92 -26.63 8.56
C ALA A 248 2.18 -26.60 9.45
N ASP A 249 2.18 -27.41 10.50
CA ASP A 249 3.19 -27.45 11.57
C ASP A 249 4.65 -27.72 11.11
N HIS A 250 4.87 -28.05 9.82
CA HIS A 250 6.19 -28.24 9.24
C HIS A 250 6.60 -27.01 8.43
N GLN A 251 7.81 -26.50 8.70
CA GLN A 251 8.45 -25.43 7.94
C GLN A 251 8.56 -25.85 6.46
N PRO A 252 7.79 -25.22 5.54
CA PRO A 252 7.85 -25.58 4.13
C PRO A 252 9.14 -25.08 3.49
N GLU A 253 9.58 -25.77 2.44
CA GLU A 253 10.69 -25.26 1.64
C GLU A 253 10.31 -23.97 0.92
N LEU A 254 11.31 -23.14 0.60
CA LEU A 254 11.05 -21.84 -0.02
C LEU A 254 10.34 -21.99 -1.38
N HIS A 255 10.71 -23.00 -2.16
CA HIS A 255 10.07 -23.26 -3.45
C HIS A 255 8.60 -23.68 -3.29
N ASP A 256 8.26 -24.50 -2.28
CA ASP A 256 6.87 -24.88 -1.99
C ASP A 256 6.00 -23.65 -1.66
N LEU A 257 6.53 -22.72 -0.86
CA LEU A 257 5.83 -21.47 -0.56
C LEU A 257 5.58 -20.64 -1.82
N VAL A 258 6.56 -20.58 -2.72
CA VAL A 258 6.43 -19.84 -3.97
C VAL A 258 5.41 -20.48 -4.92
N SER A 259 5.39 -21.81 -5.03
CA SER A 259 4.35 -22.54 -5.78
C SER A 259 2.97 -22.25 -5.21
N LYS A 260 2.79 -22.35 -3.88
CA LYS A 260 1.51 -22.03 -3.22
C LYS A 260 1.07 -20.58 -3.45
N LEU A 261 1.98 -19.61 -3.41
CA LEU A 261 1.65 -18.21 -3.72
C LEU A 261 1.17 -18.03 -5.15
N LYS A 262 1.80 -18.72 -6.10
CA LYS A 262 1.41 -18.69 -7.51
C LYS A 262 0.03 -19.32 -7.72
N GLU A 263 -0.18 -20.52 -7.20
CA GLU A 263 -1.45 -21.26 -7.29
C GLU A 263 -2.60 -20.50 -6.61
N SER A 264 -2.35 -19.89 -5.45
CA SER A 264 -3.34 -19.07 -4.75
C SER A 264 -3.80 -17.88 -5.60
N LEU A 265 -2.87 -17.20 -6.28
CA LEU A 265 -3.19 -16.08 -7.16
C LEU A 265 -3.94 -16.52 -8.43
N GLU A 266 -3.56 -17.66 -9.02
CA GLU A 266 -4.23 -18.26 -10.18
C GLU A 266 -5.66 -18.66 -9.80
N LYS A 267 -5.85 -19.42 -8.71
CA LYS A 267 -7.16 -19.78 -8.16
C LYS A 267 -8.01 -18.55 -7.85
N PHE A 268 -7.40 -17.52 -7.26
CA PHE A 268 -8.07 -16.26 -6.98
C PHE A 268 -8.66 -15.63 -8.26
N THR A 269 -7.84 -15.55 -9.30
CA THR A 269 -8.21 -14.95 -10.59
C THR A 269 -9.27 -15.78 -11.31
N GLU A 270 -9.16 -17.11 -11.29
CA GLU A 270 -10.08 -18.01 -12.00
C GLU A 270 -11.42 -18.20 -11.31
N THR A 271 -11.46 -18.12 -9.98
CA THR A 271 -12.68 -18.40 -9.19
C THR A 271 -13.33 -17.13 -8.67
N TYR A 272 -12.59 -16.35 -7.86
CA TYR A 272 -13.19 -15.28 -7.07
C TYR A 272 -13.42 -14.03 -7.91
N VAL A 273 -12.45 -13.66 -8.76
CA VAL A 273 -12.60 -12.47 -9.61
C VAL A 273 -13.76 -12.64 -10.61
N LYS A 274 -13.97 -13.85 -11.14
CA LYS A 274 -15.13 -14.15 -12.00
C LYS A 274 -16.46 -14.05 -11.27
N LYS A 275 -16.46 -14.30 -9.95
CA LYS A 275 -17.63 -14.16 -9.09
C LYS A 275 -17.86 -12.72 -8.63
N PHE A 276 -16.86 -11.84 -8.66
CA PHE A 276 -16.99 -10.44 -8.23
C PHE A 276 -17.68 -9.54 -9.30
N LYS A 277 -18.58 -10.12 -10.11
CA LYS A 277 -19.38 -9.45 -11.13
C LYS A 277 -20.75 -10.13 -11.26
N GLY A 278 -21.72 -9.43 -11.86
CA GLY A 278 -23.08 -9.96 -12.06
C GLY A 278 -23.91 -9.97 -10.79
N GLU A 279 -25.03 -10.69 -10.75
CA GLU A 279 -26.00 -10.65 -9.64
C GLU A 279 -25.49 -11.36 -8.35
N GLU A 280 -24.62 -12.36 -8.49
CA GLU A 280 -24.12 -13.18 -7.38
C GLU A 280 -22.89 -12.59 -6.66
N TRP A 281 -22.42 -11.43 -7.10
CA TRP A 281 -21.16 -10.84 -6.63
C TRP A 281 -21.17 -10.55 -5.13
N PHE A 282 -22.29 -10.01 -4.64
CA PHE A 282 -22.45 -9.66 -3.24
C PHE A 282 -22.38 -10.89 -2.33
N THR A 283 -23.13 -11.94 -2.67
CA THR A 283 -23.13 -13.21 -1.92
C THR A 283 -21.74 -13.85 -1.92
N SER A 284 -21.07 -13.88 -3.06
CA SER A 284 -19.73 -14.45 -3.20
C SER A 284 -18.71 -13.73 -2.33
N ILE A 285 -18.74 -12.40 -2.32
CA ILE A 285 -17.84 -11.62 -1.46
C ILE A 285 -18.17 -11.82 0.02
N MET A 286 -19.45 -11.89 0.38
CA MET A 286 -19.87 -12.13 1.77
C MET A 286 -19.40 -13.48 2.30
N GLU A 287 -19.42 -14.52 1.47
CA GLU A 287 -18.83 -15.83 1.81
C GLU A 287 -17.32 -15.71 2.06
N CYS A 288 -16.60 -15.01 1.19
CA CYS A 288 -15.16 -14.77 1.36
C CYS A 288 -14.84 -13.96 2.63
N LEU A 289 -15.63 -12.93 2.93
CA LEU A 289 -15.50 -12.15 4.15
C LEU A 289 -15.72 -13.02 5.39
N LYS A 290 -16.71 -13.93 5.35
CA LYS A 290 -16.96 -14.86 6.43
C LYS A 290 -15.79 -15.81 6.64
N GLU A 291 -15.18 -16.32 5.57
CA GLU A 291 -13.96 -17.14 5.66
C GLU A 291 -12.79 -16.37 6.32
N ILE A 292 -12.53 -15.14 5.89
CA ILE A 292 -11.48 -14.29 6.48
C ILE A 292 -11.78 -13.97 7.96
N TYR A 293 -13.04 -13.66 8.28
CA TYR A 293 -13.46 -13.40 9.65
C TYR A 293 -13.24 -14.63 10.54
N LEU A 294 -13.68 -15.82 10.11
CA LEU A 294 -13.49 -17.07 10.85
C LEU A 294 -12.00 -17.40 11.02
N MET A 295 -11.19 -17.12 9.99
CA MET A 295 -9.74 -17.27 10.06
C MET A 295 -9.13 -16.38 11.15
N GLY A 296 -9.55 -15.10 11.24
CA GLY A 296 -9.13 -14.19 12.31
C GLY A 296 -9.57 -14.61 13.72
N GLN A 297 -10.60 -15.45 13.84
CA GLN A 297 -11.08 -16.01 15.13
C GLN A 297 -10.47 -17.38 15.47
N THR A 298 -9.70 -17.97 14.56
CA THR A 298 -9.15 -19.31 14.76
C THR A 298 -8.07 -19.28 15.83
N LYS A 299 -8.30 -19.96 16.95
CA LYS A 299 -7.30 -20.11 18.02
C LYS A 299 -6.07 -20.82 17.48
N ASN A 300 -4.89 -20.41 17.93
CA ASN A 300 -3.62 -21.03 17.57
C ASN A 300 -3.28 -20.95 16.07
N LEU A 301 -3.86 -20.00 15.34
CA LEU A 301 -3.46 -19.66 13.97
C LEU A 301 -2.72 -18.32 13.98
N VAL A 302 -1.59 -18.27 13.29
CA VAL A 302 -0.78 -17.06 13.17
C VAL A 302 -1.01 -16.44 11.80
N LEU A 303 -1.47 -15.19 11.78
CA LEU A 303 -1.68 -14.45 10.54
C LEU A 303 -0.50 -13.51 10.27
N TYR A 304 0.03 -13.59 9.06
CA TYR A 304 0.94 -12.62 8.45
C TYR A 304 0.21 -11.90 7.33
N ASN A 305 0.36 -10.59 7.26
CA ASN A 305 -0.26 -9.76 6.22
C ASN A 305 0.83 -9.20 5.31
N CYS A 306 0.52 -9.02 4.03
CA CYS A 306 1.40 -8.37 3.07
C CYS A 306 0.65 -7.36 2.21
N SER A 307 1.19 -6.15 2.12
CA SER A 307 0.80 -5.13 1.14
C SER A 307 1.99 -4.82 0.24
N SER A 308 1.86 -5.09 -1.06
CA SER A 308 2.93 -4.85 -2.04
C SER A 308 2.59 -3.65 -2.92
N TRP A 309 3.45 -2.64 -2.87
CA TRP A 309 3.39 -1.43 -3.69
C TRP A 309 4.43 -1.45 -4.82
N CYS A 310 5.01 -2.61 -5.08
CA CYS A 310 5.93 -2.82 -6.18
C CYS A 310 5.25 -2.57 -7.54
N ARG A 311 6.00 -2.02 -8.50
CA ARG A 311 5.56 -1.70 -9.88
C ARG A 311 4.46 -0.64 -9.99
N PHE A 312 4.25 0.21 -8.97
CA PHE A 312 3.34 1.36 -9.10
C PHE A 312 4.01 2.62 -9.65
N GLY A 313 5.35 2.62 -9.77
CA GLY A 313 6.09 3.71 -10.40
C GLY A 313 6.26 4.93 -9.48
N HIS A 314 6.47 4.71 -8.18
CA HIS A 314 6.68 5.78 -7.22
C HIS A 314 7.92 6.64 -7.53
N TYR A 315 8.98 6.04 -8.07
CA TYR A 315 10.20 6.77 -8.47
C TYR A 315 10.02 7.60 -9.76
N GLU A 316 8.85 7.57 -10.39
CA GLU A 316 8.52 8.41 -11.55
C GLU A 316 7.89 9.76 -11.15
N VAL A 317 7.71 10.02 -9.86
CA VAL A 317 7.11 11.26 -9.35
C VAL A 317 8.14 12.39 -9.39
N ASP A 318 8.10 13.18 -10.46
CA ASP A 318 8.95 14.35 -10.67
C ASP A 318 8.11 15.62 -10.66
N PHE A 319 8.43 16.54 -9.76
CA PHE A 319 7.72 17.81 -9.60
C PHE A 319 8.43 18.99 -10.31
N GLY A 320 9.59 18.75 -10.94
CA GLY A 320 10.41 19.77 -11.60
C GLY A 320 11.88 19.75 -11.16
N TRP A 321 12.17 19.11 -10.03
CA TRP A 321 13.50 19.02 -9.43
C TRP A 321 14.13 17.62 -9.56
N GLY A 322 13.59 16.79 -10.45
CA GLY A 322 14.07 15.44 -10.69
C GLY A 322 13.32 14.39 -9.88
N LYS A 323 13.65 13.13 -10.17
CA LYS A 323 13.04 11.95 -9.54
C LYS A 323 13.49 11.77 -8.08
N PRO A 324 12.68 11.10 -7.23
CA PRO A 324 13.03 10.85 -5.85
C PRO A 324 14.33 10.04 -5.74
N ILE A 325 15.17 10.36 -4.76
CA ILE A 325 16.34 9.56 -4.39
C ILE A 325 15.96 8.38 -3.50
N TRP A 326 14.84 8.47 -2.79
CA TRP A 326 14.33 7.39 -1.96
C TRP A 326 12.83 7.57 -1.76
N VAL A 327 12.08 6.47 -1.82
CA VAL A 327 10.65 6.43 -1.49
C VAL A 327 10.45 5.40 -0.40
N THR A 328 9.69 5.76 0.63
CA THR A 328 9.39 4.86 1.74
C THR A 328 7.99 5.10 2.30
N SER A 329 7.56 4.26 3.23
CA SER A 329 6.29 4.38 3.93
C SER A 329 6.52 4.12 5.43
N SER A 330 5.76 4.81 6.27
CA SER A 330 5.75 4.58 7.71
C SER A 330 4.48 3.83 8.11
N ILE A 331 4.48 2.52 7.91
CA ILE A 331 3.41 1.63 8.41
C ILE A 331 3.91 1.02 9.71
N SER A 332 3.54 1.63 10.83
CA SER A 332 3.89 1.18 12.17
C SER A 332 2.65 0.76 12.95
N GLY A 333 2.83 -0.11 13.95
CA GLY A 333 1.76 -0.52 14.87
C GLY A 333 0.88 -1.67 14.42
N LEU A 334 1.15 -2.29 13.26
CA LEU A 334 0.50 -3.51 12.81
C LEU A 334 1.39 -4.72 13.11
N LYS A 335 0.88 -5.68 13.89
CA LYS A 335 1.57 -6.96 14.15
C LYS A 335 1.59 -7.81 12.88
N ASN A 336 2.70 -8.51 12.65
CA ASN A 336 2.88 -9.48 11.57
C ASN A 336 2.61 -8.88 10.18
N MET A 337 3.14 -7.68 9.92
CA MET A 337 2.89 -6.94 8.68
C MET A 337 4.17 -6.84 7.84
N PHE A 338 4.06 -7.24 6.58
CA PHE A 338 5.08 -7.03 5.55
C PHE A 338 4.59 -5.97 4.56
N HIS A 339 5.40 -4.96 4.33
CA HIS A 339 5.14 -3.97 3.30
C HIS A 339 6.30 -3.93 2.31
N LEU A 340 6.00 -4.16 1.03
CA LEU A 340 7.00 -4.26 -0.03
C LEU A 340 6.90 -3.05 -0.94
N ILE A 341 7.99 -2.31 -1.10
CA ILE A 341 8.10 -1.18 -2.02
C ILE A 341 9.31 -1.37 -2.95
N ASP A 342 9.26 -0.81 -4.15
CA ASP A 342 10.38 -0.87 -5.08
C ASP A 342 11.64 -0.23 -4.45
N ALA A 343 12.80 -0.85 -4.68
CA ALA A 343 14.07 -0.15 -4.52
C ALA A 343 14.26 0.85 -5.67
N ARG A 344 15.17 1.81 -5.49
CA ARG A 344 15.41 2.91 -6.46
C ARG A 344 15.76 2.43 -7.87
N ASP A 345 16.47 1.31 -8.00
CA ASP A 345 16.84 0.72 -9.30
C ASP A 345 15.64 0.15 -10.08
N GLY A 346 14.46 0.12 -9.46
CA GLY A 346 13.24 -0.45 -10.02
C GLY A 346 13.27 -1.97 -10.12
N GLN A 347 14.33 -2.65 -9.68
CA GLN A 347 14.48 -4.11 -9.74
C GLN A 347 14.48 -4.74 -8.35
N GLY A 348 15.23 -4.16 -7.41
CA GLY A 348 15.22 -4.51 -6.00
C GLY A 348 13.90 -4.24 -5.29
N ILE A 349 13.79 -4.72 -4.05
CA ILE A 349 12.65 -4.51 -3.16
C ILE A 349 13.15 -4.07 -1.78
N GLU A 350 12.53 -3.04 -1.22
CA GLU A 350 12.64 -2.73 0.20
C GLU A 350 11.43 -3.32 0.94
N ALA A 351 11.69 -4.16 1.94
CA ALA A 351 10.67 -4.75 2.80
C ALA A 351 10.67 -4.04 4.16
N ILE A 352 9.56 -3.41 4.50
CA ILE A 352 9.30 -2.86 5.83
C ILE A 352 8.51 -3.93 6.60
N VAL A 353 9.14 -4.50 7.63
CA VAL A 353 8.65 -5.65 8.38
C VAL A 353 8.34 -5.22 9.81
N SER A 354 7.13 -5.49 10.28
CA SER A 354 6.69 -5.21 11.65
C SER A 354 6.31 -6.50 12.37
N LEU A 355 7.05 -6.82 13.43
CA LEU A 355 6.88 -8.01 14.28
C LEU A 355 6.89 -7.61 15.76
N GLU A 356 6.55 -8.53 16.67
CA GLU A 356 6.81 -8.29 18.10
C GLU A 356 8.31 -8.23 18.40
N GLU A 357 8.69 -7.52 19.45
CA GLU A 357 10.10 -7.28 19.81
C GLU A 357 10.91 -8.59 19.97
N LYS A 358 10.31 -9.62 20.58
CA LYS A 358 10.95 -10.93 20.76
C LYS A 358 11.15 -11.68 19.44
N GLU A 359 10.14 -11.65 18.57
CA GLU A 359 10.19 -12.28 17.25
C GLU A 359 11.19 -11.56 16.35
N MET A 360 11.17 -10.22 16.35
CA MET A 360 12.09 -9.40 15.57
C MET A 360 13.56 -9.68 15.92
N THR A 361 13.87 -9.88 17.21
CA THR A 361 15.24 -10.21 17.67
C THR A 361 15.75 -11.50 17.04
N VAL A 362 14.89 -12.50 16.83
CA VAL A 362 15.27 -13.75 16.16
C VAL A 362 15.31 -13.55 14.64
N PHE A 363 14.29 -12.89 14.09
CA PHE A 363 14.14 -12.64 12.66
C PHE A 363 15.31 -11.84 12.07
N GLU A 364 15.80 -10.80 12.75
CA GLU A 364 16.89 -9.97 12.24
C GLU A 364 18.26 -10.65 12.24
N ASN A 365 18.37 -11.79 12.94
CA ASN A 365 19.57 -12.63 13.01
C ASN A 365 19.42 -13.93 12.21
N ASP A 366 18.34 -14.10 11.43
CA ASP A 366 18.13 -15.28 10.60
C ASP A 366 19.14 -15.32 9.44
N GLU A 367 19.95 -16.38 9.39
CA GLU A 367 21.04 -16.52 8.41
C GLU A 367 20.53 -16.60 6.96
N GLU A 368 19.36 -17.19 6.74
CA GLU A 368 18.76 -17.29 5.40
C GLU A 368 18.29 -15.91 4.94
N LEU A 369 17.62 -15.15 5.82
CA LEU A 369 17.25 -13.76 5.53
C LEU A 369 18.48 -12.92 5.18
N LEU A 370 19.52 -13.00 6.01
CA LEU A 370 20.74 -12.20 5.85
C LEU A 370 21.56 -12.59 4.62
N ALA A 371 21.39 -13.81 4.08
CA ALA A 371 22.00 -14.21 2.82
C ALA A 371 21.46 -13.41 1.62
N TYR A 372 20.22 -12.90 1.69
CA TYR A 372 19.52 -12.24 0.59
C TYR A 372 19.11 -10.79 0.86
N ALA A 373 19.09 -10.35 2.12
CA ALA A 373 18.72 -8.99 2.48
C ALA A 373 19.73 -8.34 3.43
N CYS A 374 19.97 -7.05 3.21
CA CYS A 374 20.70 -6.22 4.16
C CYS A 374 19.72 -5.49 5.09
N SER A 375 19.83 -5.71 6.40
CA SER A 375 19.17 -4.85 7.38
C SER A 375 19.83 -3.47 7.33
N ARG A 376 19.04 -2.44 7.02
CA ARG A 376 19.50 -1.05 7.20
C ARG A 376 18.74 -0.48 8.38
N ASN A 377 19.46 -0.30 9.48
CA ASN A 377 18.99 0.39 10.69
C ASN A 377 18.79 1.89 10.40
N THR A 378 17.85 2.24 9.53
CA THR A 378 17.20 3.54 9.62
C THR A 378 16.02 3.36 10.57
N GLN A 379 16.14 3.86 11.80
CA GLN A 379 14.95 4.16 12.59
C GLN A 379 14.11 5.13 11.74
N ILE A 380 13.02 4.64 11.17
CA ILE A 380 12.00 5.49 10.58
C ILE A 380 11.25 6.04 11.81
N ALA A 381 11.73 7.17 12.31
CA ALA A 381 11.21 7.86 13.48
C ALA A 381 9.88 8.55 13.16
#